data_AF-A0A2S9Z3C1-F1
#
_entry.id   AF-A0A2S9Z3C1-F1
#
_cell.length_a   1.000
_cell.length_b   1.000
_cell.length_c   1.000
_cell.angle_alpha   90.00
_cell.angle_beta   90.00
_cell.angle_gamma   90.00
#
_symmetry.space_group_name_H-M   'P 1'
#
loop_
_entity.id
_entity.type
_entity.pdbx_description
1 polymer ?
#
loop_
_entity_poly.entity_id
_entity_poly.type
_entity_poly.pdbx_seq_one_letter_code
_entity_poly.pdbx_strand_id
1 'polypeptide(L)' 'MQPKIIDAVSGVELWTARECAEVSGTARGTFTSYAGRGRAPKPVAKLHGLTLWDSREIRDWIDMRKTPQAAG' A
#
# COMPACT_ATOMS: atom_id res chain seq x y z
N MET A 1 -15.86 15.59 1.78
CA MET A 1 -14.75 15.78 0.83
C MET A 1 -13.69 14.72 1.10
N GLN A 2 -13.12 14.08 0.07
CA GLN A 2 -12.04 13.08 0.21
C GLN A 2 -10.88 13.43 -0.75
N PRO A 3 -9.89 14.22 -0.31
CA PRO A 3 -8.74 14.57 -1.15
C PRO A 3 -7.86 13.34 -1.42
N LYS A 4 -7.26 13.28 -2.61
CA LYS A 4 -6.41 12.17 -3.06
C LYS A 4 -5.07 12.68 -3.57
N ILE A 5 -4.01 11.90 -3.35
CA ILE A 5 -2.69 12.15 -3.93
C ILE A 5 -2.61 11.35 -5.21
N ILE A 6 -2.49 12.04 -6.34
CA ILE A 6 -2.34 11.44 -7.66
C ILE A 6 -0.95 11.77 -8.16
N ASP A 7 -0.20 10.75 -8.59
CA ASP A 7 1.04 10.96 -9.33
C ASP A 7 0.71 11.61 -10.69
N ALA A 8 1.28 12.78 -10.95
CA ALA A 8 0.90 13.59 -12.11
C ALA A 8 1.35 12.99 -13.45
N VAL A 9 2.36 12.10 -13.44
CA VAL A 9 2.92 11.51 -14.66
C VAL A 9 2.15 10.24 -15.04
N SER A 10 1.95 9.33 -14.09
CA SER A 10 1.31 8.04 -14.31
C SER A 10 -0.21 8.07 -14.11
N GLY A 11 -0.75 9.10 -13.46
CA GLY A 11 -2.16 9.19 -13.06
C GLY A 11 -2.54 8.24 -11.91
N VAL A 12 -1.55 7.61 -11.28
CA VAL A 12 -1.78 6.59 -10.26
C VAL A 12 -2.09 7.23 -8.92
N GLU A 13 -3.11 6.72 -8.25
CA GLU A 13 -3.40 7.08 -6.87
C GLU A 13 -2.31 6.54 -5.94
N LEU A 14 -1.75 7.43 -5.13
CA LEU A 14 -0.75 7.12 -4.13
C LEU A 14 -1.39 7.12 -2.75
N TRP A 15 -1.14 6.07 -2.00
CA TRP A 15 -1.70 5.87 -0.66
C TRP A 15 -0.68 6.14 0.43
N THR A 16 -1.15 6.79 1.49
CA THR A 16 -0.40 6.89 2.74
C THR A 16 -0.33 5.52 3.44
N ALA A 17 0.59 5.38 4.41
CA ALA A 17 0.64 4.19 5.26
C ALA A 17 -0.69 3.91 5.99
N ARG A 18 -1.48 4.96 6.28
CA ARG A 18 -2.79 4.82 6.93
C ARG A 18 -3.81 4.20 5.98
N GLU A 19 -3.89 4.70 4.75
CA GLU A 19 -4.79 4.15 3.73
C GLU A 19 -4.43 2.71 3.39
N CYS A 20 -3.15 2.41 3.18
CA CYS A 20 -2.69 1.04 2.94
C CYS A 20 -3.09 0.08 4.07
N ALA A 21 -2.96 0.52 5.32
CA ALA A 21 -3.32 -0.26 6.48
C ALA A 21 -4.84 -0.53 6.55
N GLU A 22 -5.65 0.52 6.30
CA GLU A 22 -7.10 0.44 6.26
C GLU A 22 -7.59 -0.57 5.22
N VAL A 23 -7.14 -0.46 3.97
CA VAL A 23 -7.60 -1.34 2.88
C VAL A 23 -7.10 -2.78 3.03
N SER A 24 -5.96 -2.98 3.68
CA SER A 24 -5.36 -4.30 3.88
C SER A 24 -5.80 -5.01 5.15
N GLY A 25 -6.63 -4.37 5.98
CA GLY A 25 -7.09 -4.89 7.26
C GLY A 25 -5.95 -5.03 8.29
N THR A 26 -4.95 -4.16 8.25
CA THR A 26 -3.81 -4.18 9.19
C THR A 26 -3.73 -2.89 10.01
N ALA A 27 -3.02 -2.91 11.14
CA ALA A 27 -2.68 -1.67 11.84
C ALA A 27 -1.57 -0.91 11.10
N ARG A 28 -1.57 0.43 11.14
CA ARG A 28 -0.56 1.27 10.46
C ARG A 28 0.89 0.83 10.74
N GLY A 29 1.23 0.64 12.01
CA GLY A 29 2.59 0.20 12.43
C GLY A 29 2.94 -1.20 11.93
N THR A 30 1.96 -2.11 11.86
CA THR A 30 2.12 -3.45 11.29
C THR A 30 2.38 -3.38 9.80
N PHE A 31 1.59 -2.60 9.05
CA PHE A 31 1.80 -2.40 7.62
C PHE A 31 3.20 -1.84 7.32
N THR A 32 3.62 -0.78 8.01
CA THR A 32 4.96 -0.20 7.81
C THR A 32 6.07 -1.19 8.18
N SER A 33 5.84 -2.01 9.21
CA SER A 33 6.79 -3.08 9.58
C SER A 33 6.87 -4.17 8.50
N TYR A 34 5.76 -4.53 7.86
CA TYR A 34 5.77 -5.47 6.73
C TYR A 34 6.50 -4.89 5.53
N ALA A 35 6.22 -3.64 5.15
CA ALA A 35 6.92 -2.98 4.04
C ALA A 35 8.44 -2.91 4.30
N GLY A 36 8.85 -2.54 5.53
CA GLY A 36 10.26 -2.52 5.92
C GLY A 36 10.95 -3.88 5.94
N ARG A 37 10.18 -4.98 6.09
CA ARG A 37 10.69 -6.36 6.08
C ARG A 37 10.46 -7.09 4.75
N GLY A 38 10.01 -6.38 3.70
CA GLY A 38 9.73 -6.97 2.39
C GLY A 38 8.53 -7.94 2.35
N ARG A 39 7.61 -7.83 3.33
CA ARG A 39 6.37 -8.64 3.40
C ARG A 39 5.13 -7.92 2.86
N ALA A 40 5.28 -6.64 2.53
CA ALA A 40 4.31 -5.82 1.84
C ALA A 40 5.06 -4.96 0.79
N PRO A 41 4.35 -4.34 -0.17
CA PRO A 41 4.97 -3.48 -1.17
C PRO A 41 5.85 -2.38 -0.55
N LYS A 42 6.92 -2.03 -1.27
CA LYS A 42 7.82 -0.95 -0.85
C LYS A 42 7.19 0.41 -1.17
N PRO A 43 7.50 1.46 -0.40
CA PRO A 43 7.03 2.80 -0.77
C PRO A 43 7.70 3.27 -2.06
N VAL A 44 6.92 3.97 -2.89
CA VAL A 44 7.36 4.49 -4.19
C VAL A 44 7.81 5.95 -4.13
N ALA A 45 7.36 6.71 -3.12
CA ALA A 45 7.69 8.12 -2.99
C ALA A 45 7.69 8.63 -1.55
N LYS A 46 8.36 9.77 -1.35
CA LYS A 46 8.21 10.63 -0.17
C LYS A 46 7.77 12.02 -0.61
N LEU A 47 6.69 12.54 -0.03
CA LEU A 47 6.12 13.84 -0.38
C LEU A 47 5.67 14.58 0.89
N HIS A 48 6.25 15.74 1.18
CA HIS A 48 5.90 16.57 2.35
C HIS A 48 5.85 15.80 3.68
N GLY A 49 6.81 14.90 3.91
CA GLY A 49 6.87 14.07 5.12
C GLY A 49 5.96 12.83 5.09
N LEU A 50 5.12 12.68 4.07
CA LEU A 50 4.36 11.46 3.82
C LEU A 50 5.24 10.44 3.10
N THR A 51 5.12 9.17 3.49
CA THR A 51 5.61 8.05 2.69
C THR A 51 4.42 7.47 1.94
N LEU A 52 4.60 7.21 0.66
CA LEU A 52 3.52 6.89 -0.27
C LEU A 52 3.78 5.56 -0.98
N TRP A 53 2.70 4.81 -1.22
CA TRP A 53 2.68 3.54 -1.91
C TRP A 53 1.81 3.62 -3.16
N ASP A 54 2.18 2.89 -4.20
CA ASP A 54 1.34 2.71 -5.36
C ASP A 54 0.08 1.92 -4.98
N SER A 55 -1.10 2.50 -5.16
CA SER A 55 -2.36 1.85 -4.79
C SER A 55 -2.61 0.54 -5.52
N ARG A 56 -2.07 0.37 -6.74
CA ARG A 56 -2.22 -0.85 -7.55
C ARG A 56 -1.43 -2.00 -6.93
N GLU A 57 -0.17 -1.76 -6.59
CA GLU A 57 0.67 -2.77 -5.93
C GLU A 57 0.08 -3.23 -4.59
N ILE A 58 -0.56 -2.31 -3.85
CA ILE A 58 -1.23 -2.66 -2.60
C ILE A 58 -2.47 -3.53 -2.84
N ARG A 59 -3.27 -3.23 -3.87
CA ARG A 59 -4.43 -4.05 -4.25
C ARG A 59 -4.01 -5.44 -4.68
N ASP A 60 -3.02 -5.54 -5.56
CA ASP A 60 -2.47 -6.81 -6.02
C ASP A 60 -1.96 -7.65 -4.84
N TRP A 61 -1.21 -7.03 -3.92
CA TRP A 61 -0.74 -7.70 -2.72
C TRP A 61 -1.87 -8.20 -1.81
N ILE A 62 -2.97 -7.46 -1.68
CA ILE A 62 -4.15 -7.90 -0.91
C ILE A 62 -4.82 -9.09 -1.58
N ASP A 63 -4.99 -9.06 -2.90
CA ASP A 63 -5.66 -10.11 -3.64
C ASP A 63 -4.85 -11.41 -3.66
N MET A 64 -3.52 -11.31 -3.75
CA MET A 64 -2.60 -12.45 -3.56
C MET A 64 -2.74 -13.10 -2.18
N ARG A 65 -3.04 -12.32 -1.14
CA ARG A 65 -3.24 -12.83 0.23
C ARG A 65 -4.60 -13.49 0.44
N LYS A 66 -5.61 -13.10 -0.34
CA LYS A 66 -6.97 -13.66 -0.26
C LYS A 66 -7.09 -14.99 -0.98
N THR A 67 -6.26 -15.22 -2.00
CA THR A 67 -6.20 -16.51 -2.67
C THR A 67 -5.36 -17.44 -1.81
N PRO A 68 -5.93 -18.46 -1.14
CA PRO A 68 -5.11 -19.49 -0.55
C PRO A 68 -4.34 -20.13 -1.69
N GLN A 69 -3.03 -20.05 -1.66
CA GLN A 69 -2.20 -20.87 -2.53
C GLN A 69 -2.64 -22.30 -2.25
N ALA A 70 -3.25 -22.96 -3.24
CA ALA A 70 -3.66 -24.34 -3.12
C ALA A 70 -2.42 -25.11 -2.65
N ALA A 71 -2.47 -25.58 -1.41
CA ALA A 71 -1.40 -26.37 -0.82
C ALA A 71 -1.24 -27.61 -1.71
N GLY A 72 -0.13 -27.66 -2.44
CA GLY A 72 0.36 -28.87 -3.08
C GLY A 72 0.93 -29.82 -2.05
#